data_AF-A0A7S2N9Q6-F1
#
_entry.id   AF-A0A7S2N9Q6-F1
#
_cell.length_a   1.000
_cell.length_b   1.000
_cell.length_c   1.000
_cell.angle_alpha   90.00
_cell.angle_beta   90.00
_cell.angle_gamma   90.00
#
_symmetry.space_group_name_H-M   'P 1'
#
loop_
_entity.id
_entity.type
_entity.pdbx_description
1 polymer ?
#
loop_
_entity_poly.entity_id
_entity_poly.type
_entity_poly.pdbx_seq_one_letter_code
_entity_poly.pdbx_strand_id
1 'polypeptide(L)'
;LRSEPHFGCTLVPVACSPRCSMSAQPITTLMLGNLPCDLASQQLVDIIDASGFGGSFDMLHLVSGSRQQGVRRSNLGYAFINFCTELEATRFAAQFMGLRLSPTSDKLCAVRISRIQGLQNSLRMLSRSVKKQKLAGDIIFRF
;
A
#
# COMPACT_ATOMS: atom_id res chain seq x y z
N LEU A 1 -25.14 32.98 31.82
CA LEU A 1 -24.86 31.55 32.09
C LEU A 1 -25.61 30.78 31.00
N ARG A 2 -25.04 29.94 30.15
CA ARG A 2 -23.76 29.23 30.13
C ARG A 2 -23.50 28.90 28.65
N SER A 3 -22.25 28.99 28.25
CA SER A 3 -21.77 28.76 26.89
C SER A 3 -21.89 27.29 26.47
N GLU A 4 -22.39 27.04 25.25
CA GLU A 4 -22.24 25.78 24.53
C GLU A 4 -21.17 25.98 23.44
N PRO A 5 -20.01 25.31 23.47
CA PRO A 5 -19.13 25.27 22.32
C PRO A 5 -19.59 24.14 21.38
N HIS A 6 -20.07 24.54 20.20
CA HIS A 6 -20.26 23.66 19.06
C HIS A 6 -18.97 22.89 18.75
N PHE A 7 -19.08 21.57 18.72
CA PHE A 7 -18.11 20.68 18.08
C PHE A 7 -18.08 20.97 16.57
N GLY A 8 -17.09 21.75 16.14
CA GLY A 8 -16.75 21.93 14.73
C GLY A 8 -15.37 21.36 14.46
N CYS A 9 -15.29 20.06 14.14
CA CYS A 9 -14.14 19.50 13.44
C CYS A 9 -14.17 20.03 12.00
N THR A 10 -13.68 21.25 11.79
CA THR A 10 -13.48 21.77 10.44
C THR A 10 -12.11 21.31 9.97
N LEU A 11 -12.14 20.26 9.17
CA LEU A 11 -11.07 19.91 8.24
C LEU A 11 -10.66 21.19 7.49
N VAL A 12 -9.40 21.57 7.67
CA VAL A 12 -8.77 22.68 6.96
C VAL A 12 -8.97 22.51 5.45
N PRO A 13 -9.51 23.51 4.73
CA PRO A 13 -9.51 23.49 3.29
C PRO A 13 -8.08 23.82 2.83
N VAL A 14 -7.34 22.81 2.36
CA VAL A 14 -6.12 23.06 1.59
C VAL A 14 -6.56 23.72 0.28
N ALA A 15 -6.27 25.01 0.16
CA ALA A 15 -6.57 25.80 -1.02
C ALA A 15 -5.93 25.17 -2.28
N CYS A 16 -6.79 24.73 -3.20
CA CYS A 16 -6.42 24.39 -4.57
C CYS A 16 -5.83 25.62 -5.26
N SER A 17 -4.56 25.54 -5.65
CA SER A 17 -4.00 26.44 -6.67
C SER A 17 -4.59 26.07 -8.05
N PRO A 18 -5.11 27.02 -8.85
CA PRO A 18 -5.86 26.74 -10.08
C PRO A 18 -4.94 26.65 -11.32
N ARG A 19 -3.83 25.92 -11.21
CA ARG A 19 -2.95 25.62 -12.36
C ARG A 19 -2.49 24.19 -12.28
N CYS A 20 -3.35 23.29 -12.77
CA CYS A 20 -2.95 22.06 -13.46
C CYS A 20 -4.23 21.30 -13.80
N SER A 21 -4.83 21.65 -14.94
CA SER A 21 -5.60 20.65 -15.69
C SER A 21 -4.60 19.63 -16.24
N MET A 22 -4.07 18.77 -15.37
CA MET A 22 -3.41 17.55 -15.81
C MET A 22 -4.50 16.50 -15.92
N SER A 23 -4.61 15.86 -17.08
CA SER A 23 -5.20 14.53 -17.17
C SER A 23 -4.41 13.61 -16.23
N ALA A 24 -4.81 13.61 -14.96
CA ALA A 24 -4.19 12.80 -13.93
C ALA A 24 -4.41 11.34 -14.35
N GLN A 25 -3.32 10.65 -14.67
CA GLN A 25 -3.36 9.21 -14.88
C GLN A 25 -3.94 8.59 -13.60
N PRO A 26 -4.94 7.69 -13.71
CA PRO A 26 -5.63 7.16 -12.55
C PRO A 26 -4.63 6.50 -11.61
N ILE A 27 -4.66 6.89 -10.33
CA ILE A 27 -3.76 6.34 -9.32
C ILE A 27 -4.34 5.02 -8.83
N THR A 28 -3.81 3.92 -9.33
CA THR A 28 -4.26 2.56 -8.99
C THR A 28 -3.22 1.79 -8.19
N THR A 29 -1.94 2.18 -8.25
CA THR A 29 -0.86 1.46 -7.57
C THR A 29 -0.36 2.23 -6.34
N LEU A 30 -0.37 1.56 -5.20
CA LEU A 30 0.08 2.11 -3.93
C LEU A 30 1.27 1.33 -3.38
N MET A 31 2.14 2.03 -2.67
CA MET A 31 3.22 1.47 -1.88
C MET A 31 2.80 1.51 -0.42
N LEU A 32 2.69 0.32 0.18
CA LEU A 32 2.47 0.15 1.61
C LEU A 32 3.82 -0.03 2.28
N GLY A 33 4.20 0.89 3.15
CA GLY A 33 5.48 0.91 3.85
C GLY A 33 5.32 0.78 5.36
N ASN A 34 6.46 0.62 6.02
CA ASN A 34 6.55 0.45 7.48
C ASN A 34 5.86 -0.84 7.97
N LEU A 35 5.91 -1.89 7.15
CA LEU A 35 5.38 -3.22 7.50
C LEU A 35 6.28 -3.91 8.55
N PRO A 36 5.70 -4.74 9.43
CA PRO A 36 6.47 -5.64 10.30
C PRO A 36 7.27 -6.63 9.46
N CYS A 37 8.53 -6.89 9.79
CA CYS A 37 9.43 -7.78 9.01
C CYS A 37 8.97 -9.25 8.96
N ASP A 38 8.20 -9.66 9.94
CA ASP A 38 7.63 -11.02 10.05
C ASP A 38 6.31 -11.20 9.29
N LEU A 39 5.73 -10.11 8.76
CA LEU A 39 4.46 -10.18 8.04
C LEU A 39 4.64 -10.96 6.73
N ALA A 40 3.88 -12.03 6.54
CA ALA A 40 3.87 -12.78 5.29
C ALA A 40 2.95 -12.14 4.25
N SER A 41 3.19 -12.44 2.97
CA SER A 41 2.37 -11.97 1.85
C SER A 41 0.91 -12.42 1.99
N GLN A 42 0.67 -13.68 2.39
CA GLN A 42 -0.67 -14.22 2.65
C GLN A 42 -1.36 -13.53 3.83
N GLN A 43 -0.65 -13.30 4.94
CA GLN A 43 -1.23 -12.58 6.09
C GLN A 43 -1.63 -11.15 5.72
N LEU A 44 -0.83 -10.48 4.89
CA LEU A 44 -1.18 -9.15 4.41
C LEU A 44 -2.46 -9.21 3.55
N VAL A 45 -2.60 -10.23 2.69
CA VAL A 45 -3.84 -10.45 1.93
C VAL A 45 -5.04 -10.69 2.84
N ASP A 46 -4.91 -11.53 3.85
CA ASP A 46 -5.99 -11.82 4.80
C ASP A 46 -6.45 -10.55 5.54
N ILE A 47 -5.51 -9.69 5.93
CA ILE A 47 -5.83 -8.39 6.57
C ILE A 47 -6.56 -7.46 5.61
N ILE A 48 -6.16 -7.42 4.34
CA ILE A 48 -6.80 -6.59 3.31
C ILE A 48 -8.22 -7.08 3.03
N ASP A 49 -8.41 -8.40 2.92
CA ASP A 49 -9.72 -9.02 2.73
C ASP A 49 -10.64 -8.76 3.93
N ALA A 50 -10.14 -8.97 5.14
CA ALA A 50 -10.88 -8.70 6.38
C ALA A 50 -11.25 -7.22 6.54
N SER A 51 -10.50 -6.31 5.91
CA SER A 51 -10.77 -4.87 5.91
C SER A 51 -11.82 -4.43 4.88
N GLY A 52 -12.37 -5.38 4.09
CA GLY A 52 -13.40 -5.13 3.10
C GLY A 52 -12.89 -4.83 1.69
N PHE A 53 -11.60 -5.04 1.41
CA PHE A 53 -11.00 -4.85 0.09
C PHE A 53 -10.76 -6.18 -0.66
N GLY A 54 -11.51 -7.21 -0.27
CA GLY A 54 -11.46 -8.51 -0.93
C GLY A 54 -11.88 -8.43 -2.38
N GLY A 55 -10.95 -8.73 -3.29
CA GLY A 55 -11.16 -8.61 -4.73
C GLY A 55 -11.01 -7.19 -5.29
N SER A 56 -10.65 -6.19 -4.48
CA SER A 56 -10.43 -4.81 -4.95
C SER A 56 -9.05 -4.60 -5.59
N PHE A 57 -8.17 -5.60 -5.55
CA PHE A 57 -6.80 -5.53 -6.05
C PHE A 57 -6.44 -6.72 -6.95
N ASP A 58 -5.69 -6.45 -8.01
CA ASP A 58 -5.25 -7.47 -8.98
C ASP A 58 -3.88 -8.05 -8.63
N MET A 59 -3.04 -7.27 -7.92
CA MET A 59 -1.67 -7.67 -7.63
C MET A 59 -1.19 -7.12 -6.30
N LEU A 60 -0.60 -7.99 -5.50
CA LEU A 60 0.15 -7.65 -4.30
C LEU A 60 1.56 -8.22 -4.41
N HIS A 61 2.57 -7.39 -4.20
CA HIS A 61 3.96 -7.80 -4.19
C HIS A 61 4.61 -7.36 -2.88
N LEU A 62 4.90 -8.33 -2.00
CA LEU A 62 5.63 -8.11 -0.76
C LEU A 62 7.12 -8.32 -1.02
N VAL A 63 7.90 -7.25 -0.84
CA VAL A 63 9.33 -7.29 -1.14
C VAL A 63 10.09 -7.90 0.03
N SER A 64 10.96 -8.85 -0.26
CA SER A 64 11.80 -9.55 0.73
C SER A 64 13.29 -9.51 0.36
N GLY A 65 14.13 -9.77 1.36
CA GLY A 65 15.57 -9.88 1.14
C GLY A 65 15.95 -11.05 0.23
N SER A 66 17.17 -11.01 -0.33
CA SER A 66 17.70 -12.12 -1.13
C SER A 66 17.66 -13.44 -0.35
N ARG A 67 17.26 -14.52 -1.02
CA ARG A 67 17.18 -15.86 -0.43
C ARG A 67 18.59 -16.40 -0.22
N GLN A 68 19.17 -16.13 0.94
CA GLN A 68 20.34 -16.87 1.40
C GLN A 68 19.91 -18.23 1.97
N GLN A 69 20.63 -19.29 1.60
CA GLN A 69 20.33 -20.65 2.05
C GLN A 69 20.52 -20.72 3.58
N GLY A 70 19.47 -21.15 4.29
CA GLY A 70 19.50 -21.31 5.76
C GLY A 70 19.00 -20.10 6.56
N VAL A 71 18.65 -18.96 5.95
CA VAL A 71 18.12 -17.79 6.65
C VAL A 71 16.60 -17.68 6.47
N ARG A 72 15.86 -17.45 7.56
CA ARG A 72 14.40 -17.23 7.53
C ARG A 72 14.09 -15.98 6.70
N ARG A 73 13.24 -16.11 5.68
CA ARG A 73 12.83 -14.96 4.85
C ARG A 73 12.17 -13.90 5.73
N SER A 74 12.69 -12.69 5.68
CA SER A 74 12.08 -11.51 6.28
C SER A 74 11.74 -10.52 5.17
N ASN A 75 10.59 -9.85 5.27
CA ASN A 75 10.25 -8.80 4.33
C ASN A 75 11.09 -7.53 4.58
N LEU A 76 11.21 -6.66 3.58
CA LEU A 76 11.95 -5.41 3.68
C LEU A 76 11.13 -4.26 4.28
N GLY A 77 9.94 -4.55 4.82
CA GLY A 77 9.05 -3.57 5.44
C GLY A 77 8.19 -2.78 4.45
N TYR A 78 8.08 -3.22 3.20
CA TYR A 78 7.19 -2.59 2.22
C TYR A 78 6.64 -3.57 1.17
N ALA A 79 5.47 -3.23 0.65
CA ALA A 79 4.75 -3.95 -0.39
C ALA A 79 4.21 -2.97 -1.44
N PHE A 80 3.97 -3.49 -2.64
CA PHE A 80 3.28 -2.78 -3.71
C PHE A 80 1.94 -3.46 -3.99
N ILE A 81 0.87 -2.68 -4.06
CA ILE A 81 -0.48 -3.18 -4.31
C ILE A 81 -1.06 -2.41 -5.49
N ASN A 82 -1.60 -3.12 -6.47
CA ASN A 82 -2.33 -2.55 -7.58
C ASN A 82 -3.83 -2.82 -7.41
N PHE A 83 -4.62 -1.76 -7.28
CA PHE A 83 -6.08 -1.80 -7.20
C PHE A 83 -6.70 -1.77 -8.60
N CYS A 84 -7.90 -2.33 -8.72
CA CYS A 84 -8.64 -2.34 -9.99
C CYS A 84 -9.15 -0.93 -10.34
N THR A 85 -9.43 -0.11 -9.33
CA THR A 85 -9.96 1.26 -9.51
C THR A 85 -9.24 2.27 -8.60
N GLU A 86 -9.22 3.54 -9.02
CA GLU A 86 -8.67 4.65 -8.24
C GLU A 86 -9.49 4.93 -6.98
N LEU A 87 -10.81 4.68 -7.04
CA LEU A 87 -11.69 4.82 -5.88
C LEU A 87 -11.26 3.88 -4.75
N GLU A 88 -11.05 2.60 -5.08
CA GLU A 88 -10.61 1.60 -4.11
C GLU A 88 -9.20 1.88 -3.58
N ALA A 89 -8.27 2.32 -4.45
CA ALA A 89 -6.96 2.77 -4.01
C ALA A 89 -7.05 3.93 -3.00
N THR A 90 -7.89 4.93 -3.27
CA THR A 90 -8.07 6.09 -2.39
C THR A 90 -8.67 5.69 -1.05
N ARG A 91 -9.70 4.84 -1.05
CA ARG A 91 -10.33 4.30 0.17
C ARG A 91 -9.34 3.49 0.98
N PHE A 92 -8.57 2.63 0.33
CA PHE A 92 -7.51 1.86 0.96
C PHE A 92 -6.47 2.77 1.61
N ALA A 93 -6.00 3.80 0.90
CA ALA A 93 -5.01 4.73 1.43
C ALA A 93 -5.51 5.44 2.70
N ALA A 94 -6.76 5.90 2.70
CA ALA A 94 -7.36 6.56 3.86
C ALA A 94 -7.51 5.61 5.07
N GLN A 95 -7.83 4.34 4.83
CA GLN A 95 -8.07 3.36 5.90
C GLN A 95 -6.78 2.74 6.46
N PHE A 96 -5.78 2.49 5.61
CA PHE A 96 -4.53 1.82 6.01
C PHE A 96 -3.43 2.78 6.46
N MET A 97 -3.55 4.08 6.16
CA MET A 97 -2.59 5.08 6.64
C MET A 97 -2.69 5.21 8.17
N GLY A 98 -1.58 4.97 8.86
CA GLY A 98 -1.52 5.01 10.31
C GLY A 98 -2.05 3.75 11.01
N LEU A 99 -2.42 2.69 10.27
CA LEU A 99 -2.98 1.48 10.84
C LEU A 99 -1.88 0.52 11.34
N ARG A 100 -2.12 -0.11 12.48
CA ARG A 100 -1.24 -1.14 13.06
C ARG A 100 -1.65 -2.51 12.52
N LEU A 101 -0.80 -3.11 11.67
CA LEU A 101 -1.10 -4.41 11.03
C LEU A 101 -0.73 -5.64 11.86
N SER A 102 0.05 -5.47 12.93
CA SER A 102 0.41 -6.58 13.81
C SER A 102 0.34 -6.18 15.27
N PRO A 103 -0.22 -7.02 16.16
CA PRO A 103 -0.13 -6.79 17.60
C PRO A 103 1.31 -6.80 18.10
N THR A 104 2.23 -7.49 17.41
CA THR A 104 3.64 -7.63 17.83
C THR A 104 4.54 -6.48 17.42
N SER A 105 4.05 -5.52 16.61
CA SER A 105 4.86 -4.40 16.14
C SER A 105 4.11 -3.08 16.32
N ASP A 106 4.77 -2.09 16.93
CA ASP A 106 4.22 -0.73 17.08
C ASP A 106 4.34 0.11 15.79
N LYS A 107 4.83 -0.50 14.69
CA LYS A 107 4.95 0.18 13.40
C LYS A 107 3.56 0.48 12.82
N LEU A 108 3.31 1.77 12.62
CA LEU A 108 2.13 2.25 11.91
C LEU A 108 2.39 2.26 10.41
N CYS A 109 1.45 1.72 9.64
CA CYS A 109 1.62 1.64 8.19
C CYS A 109 1.61 3.01 7.53
N ALA A 110 2.47 3.16 6.54
CA ALA A 110 2.52 4.35 5.71
C ALA A 110 2.09 3.98 4.30
N VAL A 111 0.99 4.56 3.82
CA VAL A 111 0.57 4.41 2.43
C VAL A 111 1.12 5.57 1.62
N ARG A 112 1.72 5.27 0.46
CA ARG A 112 2.21 6.27 -0.49
C ARG A 112 1.78 5.92 -1.90
N ILE A 113 1.60 6.93 -2.73
CA ILE A 113 1.42 6.74 -4.17
C ILE A 113 2.69 6.10 -4.73
N SER A 114 2.54 4.99 -5.46
CA SER A 114 3.67 4.34 -6.11
C SER A 114 4.24 5.25 -7.20
N ARG A 115 5.57 5.31 -7.33
CA ARG A 115 6.21 6.00 -8.47
C ARG A 115 5.87 5.35 -9.82
N ILE A 116 5.55 4.06 -9.79
CA ILE A 116 5.19 3.26 -10.96
C ILE A 116 3.71 2.94 -10.83
N GLN A 117 2.91 3.49 -11.74
CA GLN A 117 1.46 3.30 -11.78
C GLN A 117 1.05 2.26 -12.82
N GLY A 118 0.06 1.44 -12.46
CA GLY A 118 -0.52 0.40 -13.28
C GLY A 118 0.19 -0.96 -13.18
N LEU A 119 -0.62 -2.03 -13.26
CA LEU A 119 -0.18 -3.42 -13.18
C LEU A 119 0.98 -3.74 -14.14
N GLN A 120 0.81 -3.45 -15.43
CA GLN A 120 1.80 -3.76 -16.48
C GLN A 120 3.16 -3.09 -16.23
N ASN A 121 3.15 -1.85 -15.76
CA ASN A 121 4.38 -1.12 -15.47
C ASN A 121 5.07 -1.67 -14.22
N SER A 122 4.29 -2.02 -13.20
CA SER A 122 4.80 -2.67 -11.99
C SER A 122 5.46 -4.01 -12.31
N LEU A 123 4.82 -4.85 -13.13
CA LEU A 123 5.37 -6.13 -13.60
C LEU A 123 6.65 -5.97 -14.42
N ARG A 124 6.69 -4.97 -15.32
CA ARG A 124 7.90 -4.66 -16.10
C ARG A 124 9.06 -4.27 -15.18
N MET A 125 8.80 -3.49 -14.14
CA MET A 125 9.82 -3.08 -13.17
C MET A 125 10.27 -4.25 -12.31
N LEU A 126 9.34 -5.09 -11.88
CA LEU A 126 9.62 -6.26 -11.08
C LEU A 126 10.45 -7.30 -11.84
N SER A 127 10.06 -7.62 -13.08
CA SER A 127 10.81 -8.55 -13.93
C SER A 127 12.27 -8.10 -14.16
N ARG A 128 12.53 -6.78 -14.21
CA ARG A 128 13.90 -6.23 -14.27
C ARG A 128 14.65 -6.42 -12.95
N SER A 129 13.99 -6.21 -11.82
CA SER A 129 14.60 -6.35 -10.49
C SER A 129 14.90 -7.81 -10.14
N VAL A 130 14.03 -8.74 -10.53
CA VAL A 130 14.21 -10.19 -10.37
C VAL A 130 15.37 -10.69 -11.23
N LYS A 131 15.45 -10.27 -12.50
CA LYS A 131 16.58 -10.63 -13.39
C LYS A 131 17.94 -10.18 -12.85
N LYS A 132 17.97 -9.07 -12.10
CA LYS A 132 19.17 -8.56 -11.44
C LYS A 132 19.48 -9.26 -10.10
N GLN A 133 18.70 -10.26 -9.69
CA GLN A 133 18.77 -10.95 -8.38
C GLN A 133 18.78 -10.00 -7.16
N LYS A 134 18.31 -8.76 -7.33
CA LYS A 134 18.40 -7.73 -6.28
C LYS A 134 17.27 -7.78 -5.27
N LEU A 135 16.12 -8.32 -5.66
CA LEU A 135 14.92 -8.43 -4.82
C LEU A 135 14.33 -9.83 -5.01
N ALA A 136 14.06 -10.51 -3.91
CA ALA A 136 13.19 -11.69 -3.89
C ALA A 136 11.87 -11.27 -3.24
N GLY A 137 10.74 -11.87 -3.59
CA GLY A 137 9.46 -11.45 -3.02
C GLY A 137 8.35 -12.36 -3.49
N ASP A 138 7.34 -12.51 -2.65
CA ASP A 138 6.14 -13.23 -3.03
C ASP A 138 5.22 -12.25 -3.76
N ILE A 139 4.77 -12.66 -4.95
CA ILE A 139 3.82 -11.90 -5.78
C ILE A 139 2.54 -12.72 -5.80
N ILE A 140 1.46 -12.09 -5.35
CA ILE A 140 0.11 -12.65 -5.35
C ILE A 140 -0.67 -11.91 -6.43
N PHE A 141 -1.24 -12.68 -7.36
CA PHE A 141 -2.17 -12.18 -8.35
C PHE A 141 -3.58 -12.61 -7.99
N ARG A 142 -4.53 -11.71 -8.20
CA ARG A 142 -5.96 -11.99 -8.14
C ARG A 142 -6.56 -11.52 -9.47
N PHE A 143 -7.24 -12.43 -10.15
CA PHE A 143 -7.89 -12.23 -11.44
C PHE A 143 -9.37 -12.57 -11.31
#